data_AF-A0A9D6TIS6-F1
#
_entry.id   AF-A0A9D6TIS6-F1
#
_cell.length_a   1.000
_cell.length_b   1.000
_cell.length_c   1.000
_cell.angle_alpha   90.00
_cell.angle_beta   90.00
_cell.angle_gamma   90.00
#
_symmetry.space_group_name_H-M   'P 1'
#
loop_
_entity.id
_entity.type
_entity.pdbx_description
1 polymer ?
#
loop_
_entity_poly.entity_id
_entity_poly.type
_entity_poly.pdbx_seq_one_letter_code
_entity_poly.pdbx_strand_id
1 'polypeptide(L)' 'PMEGIEKCRYDDILGLKPRGLITAMIAALGYRAASDKYATTPKVRFAREQVVRHV' A
#
# COMPACT_ATOMS: atom_id res chain seq x y z
N PRO A 1 -2.51 -1.12 -0.13
CA PRO A 1 -1.06 -0.99 -0.45
C PRO A 1 -0.28 -1.99 0.41
N MET A 2 0.86 -2.48 -0.08
CA MET A 2 1.70 -3.47 0.62
C MET A 2 3.11 -2.93 0.79
N GLU A 3 3.49 -2.63 2.03
CA GLU A 3 4.84 -2.17 2.40
C GLU A 3 5.69 -3.25 3.09
N GLY A 4 5.05 -4.27 3.68
CA GLY A 4 5.69 -5.40 4.36
C GLY A 4 6.29 -6.43 3.39
N ILE A 5 7.16 -5.97 2.49
CA ILE A 5 7.87 -6.78 1.49
C ILE A 5 9.38 -6.62 1.65
N GLU A 6 10.15 -7.59 1.14
CA GLU A 6 11.60 -7.47 1.03
C GLU A 6 11.97 -6.66 -0.23
N LYS A 7 12.00 -5.33 -0.08
CA LYS A 7 12.22 -4.38 -1.20
C LYS A 7 13.49 -4.69 -2.00
N CYS A 8 14.60 -4.99 -1.32
CA CYS A 8 15.87 -5.31 -1.98
C CYS A 8 15.75 -6.53 -2.91
N ARG A 9 14.99 -7.57 -2.53
CA ARG A 9 14.75 -8.73 -3.41
C ARG A 9 13.94 -8.37 -4.63
N TYR A 10 12.93 -7.51 -4.49
CA TYR A 10 12.20 -7.00 -5.66
C TYR A 10 13.14 -6.22 -6.59
N ASP A 11 14.00 -5.35 -6.03
CA ASP A 11 14.95 -4.57 -6.81
C ASP A 11 15.94 -5.46 -7.58
N ASP A 12 16.42 -6.53 -6.96
CA ASP A 12 17.34 -7.48 -7.57
C ASP A 12 16.64 -8.33 -8.65
N ILE A 13 15.45 -8.87 -8.37
CA ILE A 13 14.67 -9.69 -9.31
C ILE A 13 14.25 -8.88 -10.54
N LEU A 14 13.87 -7.61 -10.35
CA LEU A 14 13.39 -6.74 -11.42
C LEU A 14 14.51 -5.91 -12.08
N GLY A 15 15.75 -6.03 -11.60
CA GLY A 15 16.90 -5.29 -12.14
C GLY A 15 16.74 -3.77 -12.04
N LEU A 16 16.25 -3.27 -10.90
CA LEU A 16 15.94 -1.85 -10.72
C LEU A 16 17.17 -1.00 -10.42
N LYS A 17 18.16 -1.55 -9.71
CA LYS A 17 19.37 -0.81 -9.30
C LYS A 17 20.15 -0.21 -10.48
N PRO A 18 20.43 -0.92 -11.59
CA PRO A 18 21.10 -0.34 -12.76
C PRO A 18 20.29 0.77 -13.44
N ARG A 19 18.98 0.85 -13.18
CA ARG A 19 18.08 1.88 -13.71
C ARG A 19 17.96 3.10 -12.79
N GLY A 20 18.68 3.10 -11.66
CA GLY A 20 18.55 4.13 -10.64
C GLY A 20 17.21 4.11 -9.91
N LEU A 21 16.54 2.95 -9.89
CA LEU A 21 15.21 2.77 -9.30
C LEU A 21 15.26 1.87 -8.07
N ILE A 22 14.30 2.09 -7.15
CA ILE A 22 14.06 1.26 -5.97
C ILE A 22 12.56 0.99 -5.80
N THR A 23 12.22 -0.13 -5.21
CA THR A 23 10.83 -0.51 -4.90
C THR A 23 10.35 0.22 -3.66
N ALA A 24 9.35 1.10 -3.81
CA ALA A 24 8.76 1.82 -2.68
C ALA A 24 7.71 0.98 -1.94
N MET A 25 6.73 0.45 -2.69
CA MET A 25 5.63 -0.39 -2.20
C MET A 25 5.01 -1.17 -3.36
N ILE A 26 4.11 -2.10 -3.05
CA ILE A 26 3.33 -2.83 -4.06
C ILE A 26 1.84 -2.48 -3.95
N ALA A 27 1.17 -2.39 -5.10
CA ALA A 27 -0.28 -2.27 -5.19
C ALA A 27 -0.84 -3.39 -6.08
N ALA A 28 -1.44 -4.41 -5.46
CA ALA A 28 -2.18 -5.43 -6.19
C ALA A 28 -3.51 -4.85 -6.70
N LEU A 29 -3.84 -5.13 -7.96
CA LEU A 29 -5.04 -4.64 -8.63
C LEU A 29 -5.87 -5.82 -9.16
N GLY A 30 -7.20 -5.69 -9.12
CA GLY A 30 -8.15 -6.73 -9.55
C GLY A 30 -9.49 -6.61 -8.85
N TYR A 31 -10.30 -7.67 -8.91
CA TYR A 31 -11.57 -7.77 -8.18
C TYR A 31 -11.39 -8.63 -6.92
N ARG A 32 -12.05 -8.24 -5.84
CA ARG A 32 -11.99 -8.95 -4.57
C ARG A 32 -12.72 -10.28 -4.64
N ALA A 33 -12.21 -11.28 -3.93
CA ALA A 33 -12.94 -12.52 -3.69
C ALA A 33 -14.15 -12.28 -2.78
N ALA A 34 -15.20 -13.09 -2.92
CA ALA A 34 -16.39 -13.01 -2.06
C ALA A 34 -16.07 -13.30 -0.58
N SER A 35 -14.99 -14.04 -0.31
CA SER A 35 -14.52 -14.40 1.03
C SER A 35 -13.66 -13.32 1.71
N ASP A 36 -13.40 -12.17 1.07
CA ASP A 36 -12.67 -11.07 1.69
C ASP A 36 -13.49 -10.45 2.83
N LYS A 37 -13.19 -10.86 4.07
CA LYS A 37 -13.86 -10.37 5.28
C LYS A 37 -13.77 -8.85 5.47
N TYR A 38 -12.74 -8.21 4.93
CA TYR A 38 -12.54 -6.76 5.08
C TYR A 38 -13.33 -5.97 4.04
N ALA A 39 -13.95 -6.64 3.07
CA ALA A 39 -14.71 -6.00 2.00
C ALA A 39 -15.87 -5.12 2.50
N THR A 40 -16.54 -5.57 3.56
CA THR A 40 -17.75 -4.96 4.14
C THR A 40 -17.50 -4.30 5.50
N THR A 41 -16.28 -4.40 6.04
CA THR A 41 -15.96 -3.81 7.35
C THR A 41 -16.00 -2.27 7.25
N PRO A 42 -16.68 -1.58 8.18
CA PRO A 42 -16.70 -0.12 8.22
C PRO A 42 -15.29 0.48 8.29
N LYS A 43 -15.07 1.60 7.61
CA LYS A 43 -13.77 2.30 7.65
C LYS A 43 -13.63 3.05 8.98
N VAL A 44 -12.48 2.89 9.62
CA VAL A 44 -12.09 3.66 10.80
C VAL A 44 -11.13 4.77 10.40
N ARG A 45 -11.41 6.00 10.81
CA ARG A 45 -10.58 7.19 10.59
C ARG A 45 -10.62 8.05 11.86
N PHE A 46 -9.60 8.90 12.04
CA PHE A 46 -9.65 9.95 13.06
C PHE A 46 -10.81 10.92 12.77
N ALA A 47 -11.34 11.53 13.83
CA ALA A 47 -12.33 12.60 13.69
C ALA A 47 -11.69 13.78 12.96
N ARG A 48 -12.49 14.52 12.17
CA ARG A 48 -11.99 15.61 11.32
C ARG A 48 -11.24 16.66 12.14
N GLU A 49 -11.77 17.00 13.31
CA GLU A 49 -11.26 18.02 14.21
C GLU A 49 -9.90 17.65 14.79
N GLN A 50 -9.53 16.37 14.79
CA GLN A 50 -8.22 15.90 15.23
C GLN A 50 -7.13 16.08 14.16
N VAL A 51 -7.50 16.17 12.89
CA VAL A 51 -6.57 16.14 11.75
C VAL A 51 -6.67 17.36 10.82
N VAL A 52 -7.67 18.23 11.01
CA VAL A 52 -7.87 19.45 10.22
C VAL A 52 -8.00 20.66 11.13
N ARG A 53 -7.22 21.71 10.86
CA ARG A 53 -7.35 23.04 11.46
C ARG A 53 -7.57 24.08 10.37
N HIS A 54 -8.53 24.98 10.58
CA HIS A 54 -8.69 26.17 9.75
C HIS A 54 -7.82 27.30 10.34
N VAL A 55 -7.06 27.99 9.49
CA VAL A 55 -6.20 29.13 9.83
C VAL A 55 -6.78 30.37 9.19
#